data_AF-A0A8X6FHZ5-F1
#
_entry.id   AF-A0A8X6FHZ5-F1
#
_cell.length_a   1.000
_cell.length_b   1.000
_cell.length_c   1.000
_cell.angle_alpha   90.00
_cell.angle_beta   90.00
_cell.angle_gamma   90.00
#
_symmetry.space_group_name_H-M   'P 1'
#
loop_
_entity.id
_entity.type
_entity.pdbx_description
1 polymer ?
#
loop_
_entity_poly.entity_id
_entity_poly.type
_entity_poly.pdbx_seq_one_letter_code
_entity_poly.pdbx_strand_id
1 'polypeptide(L)'
;MATPFADQFVELGKTINAWQVFGTLIAAAFFGFVLLFLKHAISRRRISQKLPGRKLRFVNILGNLSDMPLSKEKSHGWSFNVFFFQMLAGYYHLFQNSPLFCFWVSYVPFIILTKAEAVEALISGTNLWKRIGRITGFSRG
;
A
#
# COMPACT_ATOMS: atom_id res chain seq x y z
N MET A 1 50.08 -8.24 24.52
CA MET A 1 48.88 -9.10 24.68
C MET A 1 47.93 -8.80 23.53
N ALA A 2 48.05 -9.52 22.42
CA ALA A 2 47.11 -9.43 21.30
C ALA A 2 45.82 -10.20 21.66
N THR A 3 44.69 -9.67 21.23
CA THR A 3 43.37 -9.99 21.78
C THR A 3 42.86 -11.34 21.25
N PRO A 4 42.40 -12.26 22.13
CA PRO A 4 41.83 -13.57 21.75
C PRO A 4 40.58 -13.46 20.86
N PHE A 5 40.03 -12.26 20.73
CA PHE A 5 38.90 -11.95 19.87
C PHE A 5 39.28 -12.05 18.38
N ALA A 6 40.45 -11.56 17.96
CA ALA A 6 40.83 -11.56 16.54
C ALA A 6 41.04 -12.98 15.99
N ASP A 7 41.63 -13.87 16.79
CA ASP A 7 41.89 -15.25 16.41
C ASP A 7 40.58 -16.05 16.24
N GLN A 8 39.55 -15.76 17.04
CA GLN A 8 38.22 -16.36 16.89
C GLN A 8 37.55 -16.02 15.55
N PHE A 9 37.69 -14.79 15.03
CA PHE A 9 37.13 -14.44 13.72
C PHE A 9 37.88 -15.11 12.56
N VAL A 10 39.19 -15.30 12.70
CA VAL A 10 40.01 -15.98 11.69
C VAL A 10 39.66 -17.47 11.62
N GLU A 11 39.36 -18.10 12.77
CA GLU A 11 38.96 -19.50 12.84
C GLU A 11 37.51 -19.74 12.35
N LEU A 12 36.60 -18.80 12.65
CA LEU A 12 35.26 -18.75 12.06
C LEU A 12 35.30 -18.57 10.54
N GLY A 13 36.21 -17.71 10.03
CA GLY A 13 36.37 -17.48 8.60
C GLY A 13 36.84 -18.72 7.81
N LYS A 14 37.54 -19.66 8.46
CA LYS A 14 38.03 -20.90 7.83
C LYS A 14 36.99 -22.02 7.78
N THR A 15 35.98 -21.99 8.65
CA THR A 15 34.95 -23.05 8.77
C THR A 15 33.67 -22.77 7.99
N ILE A 16 33.46 -21.51 7.58
CA ILE A 16 32.23 -21.10 6.88
C ILE A 16 32.43 -21.20 5.37
N ASN A 17 31.64 -22.05 4.71
CA ASN A 17 31.64 -22.16 3.25
C ASN A 17 31.06 -20.89 2.62
N ALA A 18 31.67 -20.37 1.55
CA ALA A 18 31.18 -19.19 0.82
C ALA A 18 29.69 -19.33 0.40
N TRP A 19 29.27 -20.55 0.07
CA TRP A 19 27.87 -20.88 -0.23
C TRP A 19 26.90 -20.69 0.95
N GLN A 20 27.34 -20.96 2.18
CA GLN A 20 26.55 -20.71 3.38
C GLN A 20 26.39 -19.21 3.61
N VAL A 21 27.47 -18.43 3.50
CA VAL A 21 27.40 -16.96 3.61
C VAL A 21 26.43 -16.38 2.59
N PHE A 22 26.55 -16.80 1.32
CA PHE A 22 25.68 -16.33 0.25
C PHE A 22 24.21 -16.72 0.49
N GLY A 23 23.96 -17.96 0.90
CA GLY A 23 22.62 -18.43 1.26
C GLY A 23 22.00 -17.63 2.41
N THR A 24 22.78 -17.34 3.47
CA THR A 24 22.32 -16.53 4.59
C THR A 24 22.03 -15.09 4.18
N LEU A 25 22.83 -14.49 3.31
CA LEU A 25 22.58 -13.13 2.80
C LEU A 25 21.28 -13.05 1.98
N ILE A 26 21.04 -14.02 1.09
CA ILE A 26 19.79 -14.10 0.33
C ILE A 26 18.59 -14.29 1.27
N ALA A 27 18.71 -15.21 2.23
CA ALA A 27 17.65 -15.45 3.20
C ALA A 27 17.33 -14.20 4.04
N ALA A 28 18.36 -13.48 4.50
CA ALA A 28 18.20 -12.24 5.24
C ALA A 28 17.55 -11.13 4.39
N ALA A 29 17.96 -10.99 3.12
CA ALA A 29 17.36 -10.04 2.18
C ALA A 29 15.88 -10.38 1.91
N PHE A 30 15.58 -11.65 1.67
CA PHE A 30 14.22 -12.13 1.47
C PHE A 30 13.35 -11.91 2.72
N PHE A 31 13.88 -12.23 3.91
CA PHE A 31 13.18 -11.98 5.17
C PHE A 31 12.90 -10.49 5.39
N GLY A 32 13.88 -9.63 5.11
CA GLY A 32 13.70 -8.18 5.16
C GLY A 32 12.61 -7.70 4.20
N PHE A 33 12.61 -8.20 2.96
CA PHE A 33 11.57 -7.92 1.97
C PHE A 33 10.18 -8.36 2.46
N VAL A 34 10.07 -9.57 3.02
CA VAL A 34 8.81 -10.10 3.57
C VAL A 34 8.30 -9.23 4.71
N LEU A 35 9.17 -8.78 5.63
CA LEU A 35 8.78 -7.89 6.72
C LEU A 35 8.30 -6.52 6.21
N LEU A 36 8.98 -5.94 5.23
CA LEU A 36 8.56 -4.68 4.60
C LEU A 36 7.20 -4.85 3.91
N PHE A 37 7.02 -5.93 3.17
CA PHE A 37 5.76 -6.28 2.52
C PHE A 37 4.63 -6.44 3.54
N LEU A 38 4.86 -7.18 4.64
CA LEU A 38 3.88 -7.36 5.71
C LEU A 38 3.53 -6.02 6.36
N LYS A 39 4.52 -5.18 6.69
CA LYS A 39 4.29 -3.84 7.27
C LYS A 39 3.39 -3.01 6.36
N HIS A 40 3.68 -3.03 5.06
CA HIS A 40 2.92 -2.27 4.08
C HIS A 40 1.49 -2.81 3.91
N ALA A 41 1.33 -4.14 3.83
CA ALA A 41 0.03 -4.81 3.74
C ALA A 41 -0.84 -4.59 4.99
N ILE A 42 -0.26 -4.64 6.19
CA ILE A 42 -0.95 -4.37 7.46
C ILE A 42 -1.40 -2.90 7.51
N SER A 43 -0.53 -1.96 7.13
CA SER A 43 -0.86 -0.53 7.08
C SER A 43 -2.07 -0.28 6.17
N ARG A 44 -2.02 -0.83 4.96
CA ARG A 44 -3.13 -0.78 3.99
C ARG A 44 -4.44 -1.31 4.57
N ARG A 45 -4.40 -2.47 5.25
CA ARG A 45 -5.60 -3.05 5.89
C ARG A 45 -6.17 -2.13 6.97
N ARG A 46 -5.31 -1.55 7.82
CA ARG A 46 -5.74 -0.61 8.87
C ARG A 46 -6.44 0.63 8.29
N ILE A 47 -5.91 1.18 7.21
CA ILE A 47 -6.49 2.35 6.53
C ILE A 47 -7.82 1.98 5.87
N SER A 48 -7.87 0.84 5.17
CA SER A 48 -9.08 0.35 4.48
C SER A 48 -10.24 0.05 5.44
N GLN A 49 -9.97 -0.28 6.70
CA GLN A 49 -11.01 -0.49 7.71
C GLN A 49 -11.60 0.82 8.28
N LYS A 50 -10.84 1.91 8.25
CA LYS A 50 -11.24 3.20 8.86
C LYS A 50 -11.95 4.13 7.90
N LEU A 51 -11.74 3.96 6.59
CA LEU A 51 -12.33 4.81 5.56
C LEU A 51 -13.47 4.08 4.85
N PRO A 52 -14.57 4.78 4.55
CA PRO A 52 -15.62 4.23 3.67
C PRO A 52 -15.00 3.92 2.31
N GLY A 53 -15.13 2.67 1.85
CA GLY A 53 -14.46 2.17 0.66
C GLY A 53 -14.55 0.65 0.57
N ARG A 54 -14.04 0.09 -0.53
CA ARG A 54 -13.97 -1.37 -0.67
C ARG A 54 -12.95 -1.93 0.34
N LYS A 55 -13.37 -2.94 1.10
CA LYS A 55 -12.47 -3.68 2.00
C LYS A 55 -11.54 -4.55 1.16
N LEU A 56 -10.26 -4.21 1.15
CA LEU A 56 -9.28 -4.95 0.35
C LEU A 56 -8.78 -6.19 1.08
N ARG A 57 -8.58 -7.26 0.30
CA ARG A 57 -7.88 -8.47 0.77
C ARG A 57 -6.37 -8.22 0.81
N PHE A 58 -5.68 -9.00 1.64
CA PHE A 58 -4.24 -8.87 1.91
C PHE A 58 -3.37 -8.98 0.63
N VAL A 59 -3.77 -9.83 -0.32
CA VAL A 59 -3.01 -10.17 -1.52
C VAL A 59 -3.53 -9.45 -2.78
N ASN A 60 -4.46 -8.49 -2.66
CA ASN A 60 -4.96 -7.78 -3.84
C ASN A 60 -3.98 -6.67 -4.28
N ILE A 61 -2.98 -7.02 -5.09
CA ILE A 61 -1.92 -6.10 -5.55
C ILE A 61 -2.46 -4.97 -6.43
N LEU A 62 -3.55 -5.18 -7.17
CA LEU A 62 -4.12 -4.16 -8.07
C LEU A 62 -5.11 -3.21 -7.36
N GLY A 63 -5.63 -3.60 -6.19
CA GLY A 63 -6.60 -2.79 -5.47
C GLY A 63 -7.96 -2.81 -6.18
N ASN A 64 -8.57 -1.65 -6.37
CA ASN A 64 -9.83 -1.51 -7.09
C ASN A 64 -9.65 -1.73 -8.61
N LEU A 65 -8.44 -1.56 -9.14
CA LEU A 65 -8.15 -1.81 -10.56
C LEU A 65 -8.22 -3.30 -10.93
N SER A 66 -8.32 -4.21 -9.96
CA SER A 66 -8.54 -5.64 -10.25
C SER A 66 -9.85 -5.89 -11.02
N ASP A 67 -10.80 -4.96 -10.94
CA ASP A 67 -12.08 -5.06 -11.62
C ASP A 67 -12.00 -4.59 -13.09
N MET A 68 -10.86 -4.06 -13.52
CA MET A 68 -10.68 -3.60 -14.90
C MET A 68 -10.45 -4.77 -15.87
N PRO A 69 -11.06 -4.72 -17.07
CA PRO A 69 -10.73 -5.65 -18.14
C PRO A 69 -9.32 -5.32 -18.69
N LEU A 70 -8.31 -6.06 -18.22
CA LEU A 70 -6.92 -5.92 -18.71
C LEU A 70 -6.72 -6.53 -20.12
N SER A 71 -7.65 -7.36 -20.60
CA SER A 71 -7.59 -7.95 -21.94
C SER A 71 -8.35 -7.09 -22.95
N LYS A 72 -7.72 -6.82 -24.11
CA LYS A 72 -8.33 -6.12 -25.25
C LYS A 72 -9.62 -6.79 -25.71
N GLU A 73 -9.70 -8.11 -25.59
CA GLU A 73 -10.85 -8.93 -25.96
C GLU A 73 -12.09 -8.62 -25.10
N LYS A 74 -11.88 -8.26 -23.82
CA LYS A 74 -12.97 -7.88 -22.89
C LYS A 74 -13.33 -6.40 -22.96
N SER A 75 -12.43 -5.58 -23.51
CA SER A 75 -12.59 -4.12 -23.55
C SER A 75 -13.56 -3.64 -24.64
N HIS A 76 -14.03 -4.51 -25.54
CA HIS A 76 -14.97 -4.16 -26.63
C HIS A 76 -14.55 -2.90 -27.43
N GLY A 77 -13.24 -2.61 -27.51
CA GLY A 77 -12.70 -1.44 -28.20
C GLY A 77 -12.71 -0.12 -27.41
N TRP A 78 -13.12 -0.14 -26.14
CA TRP A 78 -13.18 1.06 -25.31
C TRP A 78 -11.82 1.38 -24.69
N SER A 79 -11.48 2.66 -24.57
CA SER A 79 -10.21 3.07 -23.99
C SER A 79 -10.16 2.84 -22.47
N PHE A 80 -8.96 2.64 -21.94
CA PHE A 80 -8.71 2.48 -20.51
C PHE A 80 -9.36 3.61 -19.68
N ASN A 81 -9.30 4.84 -20.18
CA ASN A 81 -9.84 6.02 -19.49
C ASN A 81 -11.36 5.92 -19.31
N VAL A 82 -12.09 5.45 -20.33
CA VAL A 82 -13.55 5.32 -20.25
C VAL A 82 -13.93 4.31 -19.16
N PHE A 83 -13.28 3.15 -19.12
CA PHE A 83 -13.50 2.16 -18.06
C PHE A 83 -13.11 2.70 -16.68
N PHE A 84 -12.00 3.42 -16.58
CA PHE A 84 -11.58 4.02 -15.32
C PHE A 84 -12.62 5.01 -14.78
N PHE A 85 -13.11 5.92 -15.62
CA PHE A 85 -14.14 6.89 -15.23
C PHE A 85 -15.48 6.21 -14.92
N GLN A 86 -15.88 5.19 -15.69
CA GLN A 86 -17.10 4.45 -15.43
C GLN A 86 -17.04 3.70 -14.09
N MET A 87 -15.88 3.11 -13.77
CA MET A 87 -15.65 2.50 -12.46
C MET A 87 -15.70 3.54 -11.35
N LEU A 88 -15.06 4.70 -11.50
CA LEU A 88 -15.13 5.79 -10.52
C LEU A 88 -16.57 6.28 -10.31
N ALA A 89 -17.35 6.42 -11.38
CA ALA A 89 -18.77 6.78 -11.29
C ALA A 89 -19.59 5.72 -10.54
N GLY A 90 -19.31 4.44 -10.78
CA GLY A 90 -19.92 3.33 -10.03
C GLY A 90 -19.60 3.41 -8.53
N TYR A 91 -18.34 3.65 -8.16
CA TYR A 91 -17.94 3.83 -6.76
C TYR A 91 -18.52 5.10 -6.13
N TYR A 92 -18.63 6.19 -6.90
CA TYR A 92 -19.29 7.42 -6.47
C TYR A 92 -20.74 7.14 -6.08
N HIS A 93 -21.51 6.45 -6.92
CA HIS A 93 -22.88 6.06 -6.60
C HIS A 93 -22.97 5.13 -5.39
N LEU A 94 -22.05 4.17 -5.27
CA LEU A 94 -22.01 3.24 -4.14
C LEU A 94 -21.78 3.96 -2.79
N PHE A 95 -20.99 5.04 -2.80
CA PHE A 95 -20.62 5.79 -1.62
C PHE A 95 -21.21 7.21 -1.58
N GLN A 96 -22.27 7.50 -2.34
CA GLN A 96 -22.88 8.83 -2.45
C GLN A 96 -23.35 9.41 -1.09
N ASN A 97 -23.71 8.53 -0.16
CA ASN A 97 -24.15 8.91 1.18
C ASN A 97 -22.97 9.33 2.09
N SER A 98 -21.74 8.95 1.74
CA SER A 98 -20.53 9.33 2.46
C SER A 98 -19.93 10.61 1.86
N PRO A 99 -19.41 11.55 2.68
CA PRO A 99 -18.77 12.78 2.17
C PRO A 99 -17.44 12.53 1.44
N LEU A 100 -16.86 11.36 1.67
CA LEU A 100 -15.63 10.90 1.06
C LEU A 100 -15.66 9.38 0.91
N PHE A 101 -14.86 8.84 0.01
CA PHE A 101 -14.53 7.42 -0.03
C PHE A 101 -13.09 7.17 -0.43
N CYS A 102 -12.59 5.99 -0.10
CA CYS A 102 -11.24 5.54 -0.44
C CYS A 102 -11.27 4.63 -1.66
N PHE A 103 -10.58 5.05 -2.71
CA PHE A 103 -10.33 4.29 -3.93
C PHE A 103 -8.87 3.82 -3.93
N TRP A 104 -8.63 2.52 -4.03
CA TRP A 104 -7.25 2.01 -3.98
C TRP A 104 -6.72 1.70 -5.36
N VAL A 105 -5.60 2.33 -5.70
CA VAL A 105 -4.79 1.91 -6.84
C VAL A 105 -3.58 1.20 -6.28
N SER A 106 -3.56 -0.12 -6.42
CA SER A 106 -2.57 -0.96 -5.77
C SER A 106 -2.51 -0.73 -4.24
N TYR A 107 -1.33 -0.47 -3.70
CA TYR A 107 -1.12 -0.17 -2.28
C TYR A 107 -1.29 1.30 -1.91
N VAL A 108 -1.64 2.16 -2.87
CA VAL A 108 -1.82 3.59 -2.65
C VAL A 108 -3.32 3.93 -2.48
N PRO A 109 -3.71 4.53 -1.35
CA PRO A 109 -5.08 5.00 -1.16
C PRO A 109 -5.29 6.37 -1.80
N PHE A 110 -6.30 6.49 -2.66
CA PHE A 110 -6.79 7.76 -3.18
C PHE A 110 -8.08 8.13 -2.43
N ILE A 111 -8.05 9.27 -1.74
CA ILE A 111 -9.22 9.79 -1.03
C ILE A 111 -10.00 10.67 -2.00
N ILE A 112 -11.20 10.24 -2.35
CA ILE A 112 -12.09 10.97 -3.25
C ILE A 112 -13.15 11.65 -2.40
N LEU A 113 -13.27 12.97 -2.54
CA LEU A 113 -14.29 13.78 -1.90
C LEU A 113 -15.48 13.92 -2.86
N THR A 114 -16.67 13.57 -2.39
CA THR A 114 -17.88 13.52 -3.21
C THR A 114 -18.80 14.70 -2.94
N LYS A 115 -18.71 15.30 -1.75
CA LYS A 115 -19.54 16.44 -1.33
C LYS A 115 -18.73 17.72 -1.31
N ALA A 116 -19.33 18.80 -1.81
CA ALA A 116 -18.72 20.13 -1.79
C ALA A 116 -18.33 20.57 -0.37
N GLU A 117 -19.17 20.29 0.63
CA GLU A 117 -18.88 20.56 2.05
C GLU A 117 -17.56 19.90 2.52
N ALA A 118 -17.27 18.70 2.05
CA ALA A 118 -16.03 18.00 2.40
C ALA A 118 -14.81 18.61 1.71
N VAL A 119 -14.98 19.09 0.48
CA VAL A 119 -13.94 19.83 -0.27
C VAL A 119 -13.67 21.18 0.40
N GLU A 120 -14.71 21.90 0.78
CA GLU A 120 -14.60 23.17 1.48
C GLU A 120 -13.93 22.98 2.86
N ALA A 121 -14.31 21.95 3.61
CA ALA A 121 -13.64 21.57 4.85
C ALA A 121 -12.16 21.22 4.64
N LEU A 122 -11.82 20.58 3.51
CA LEU A 122 -10.44 20.28 3.15
C LEU A 122 -9.63 21.56 2.84
N ILE A 123 -10.18 22.45 2.02
CA ILE A 123 -9.51 23.69 1.56
C ILE A 123 -9.39 24.70 2.69
N SER A 124 -10.42 24.82 3.53
CA SER A 124 -10.43 25.69 4.72
C SER A 124 -9.47 25.24 5.83
N GLY A 125 -8.77 24.10 5.64
CA GLY A 125 -7.79 23.59 6.60
C GLY A 125 -8.42 23.10 7.92
N THR A 126 -9.73 22.87 7.94
CA THR A 126 -10.43 22.43 9.15
C THR A 126 -10.15 20.96 9.47
N ASN A 127 -10.71 20.49 10.61
CA ASN A 127 -10.45 19.19 11.26
C ASN A 127 -10.45 17.94 10.36
N LEU A 128 -11.01 18.02 9.14
CA LEU A 128 -11.02 16.93 8.16
C LEU A 128 -9.60 16.49 7.77
N TRP A 129 -8.67 17.41 7.50
CA TRP A 129 -7.28 17.07 7.17
C TRP A 129 -6.57 16.44 8.38
N LYS A 130 -6.75 17.01 9.58
CA LYS A 130 -6.21 16.42 10.82
C LYS A 130 -6.76 15.01 11.08
N ARG A 131 -8.00 14.73 10.68
CA ARG A 131 -8.64 13.41 10.82
C ARG A 131 -8.11 12.42 9.77
N ILE A 132 -8.00 12.84 8.51
CA ILE A 132 -7.43 12.02 7.42
C ILE A 132 -5.95 11.73 7.69
N GLY A 133 -5.16 12.72 8.10
CA GLY A 133 -3.75 12.56 8.48
C GLY A 133 -3.57 11.58 9.63
N ARG A 134 -4.40 11.66 10.69
CA ARG A 134 -4.39 10.66 11.78
C ARG A 134 -4.74 9.24 11.34
N ILE A 135 -5.63 9.10 10.36
CA ILE A 135 -6.08 7.79 9.86
C ILE A 135 -5.03 7.16 8.93
N THR A 136 -4.43 7.97 8.06
CA THR A 136 -3.47 7.55 7.05
C THR A 136 -2.02 7.54 7.54
N GLY A 137 -1.75 8.12 8.72
CA GLY A 137 -0.39 8.33 9.22
C GLY A 137 0.36 9.45 8.49
N PHE A 138 -0.32 10.17 7.60
CA PHE A 138 0.21 11.31 6.87
C PHE A 138 0.11 12.56 7.76
N SER A 139 0.97 12.64 8.78
CA SER A 139 1.18 13.88 9.52
C SER A 139 2.28 14.64 8.79
N ARG A 140 1.94 15.73 8.08
CA ARG A 140 2.95 16.77 7.82
C ARG A 140 3.27 17.38 9.19
N GLY A 141 4.53 17.27 9.59
CA GLY A 141 5.10 18.14 10.61
C GLY A 141 5.06 19.58 10.12
#